data_AF-A0A1N6VPD3-F1
#
_entry.id   AF-A0A1N6VPD3-F1
#
_cell.length_a   1.000
_cell.length_b   1.000
_cell.length_c   1.000
_cell.angle_alpha   90.00
_cell.angle_beta   90.00
_cell.angle_gamma   90.00
#
_symmetry.space_group_name_H-M   'P 1'
#
loop_
_entity.id
_entity.type
_entity.pdbx_description
1 polymer ?
#
loop_
_entity_poly.entity_id
_entity_poly.type
_entity_poly.pdbx_seq_one_letter_code
_entity_poly.pdbx_strand_id
1 'polypeptide(L)'
;MSLINMAAQLFISKLGGTGEQLDTGSVVAALQNLLPTEGGELDLSALVGQFTSGGGLADLASSWLGGGDNEAISPSTLMDVLGNDQVSEFAGQLGLGEDTAAEGLAQMIPELIDGNSEGGDLLGGAVGDMAKGMLGKLF
;
A
#
# COMPACT_ATOMS: atom_id res chain seq x y z
N MET A 1 -12.41 1.59 -11.30
CA MET A 1 -11.78 2.53 -10.35
C MET A 1 -10.33 2.09 -10.24
N SER A 2 -9.35 2.96 -10.48
CA SER A 2 -7.94 2.53 -10.43
C SER A 2 -7.49 2.31 -9.00
N LEU A 3 -6.50 1.43 -8.82
CA LEU A 3 -5.97 1.09 -7.51
C LEU A 3 -5.42 2.30 -6.76
N ILE A 4 -4.77 3.23 -7.46
CA ILE A 4 -4.20 4.41 -6.82
C ILE A 4 -5.27 5.39 -6.32
N ASN A 5 -6.42 5.46 -6.98
CA ASN A 5 -7.57 6.24 -6.50
C ASN A 5 -8.17 5.60 -5.24
N MET A 6 -8.18 4.27 -5.16
CA MET A 6 -8.60 3.55 -3.95
C MET A 6 -7.62 3.81 -2.81
N ALA A 7 -6.31 3.74 -3.06
CA ALA A 7 -5.27 4.06 -2.08
C ALA A 7 -5.44 5.49 -1.54
N ALA A 8 -5.62 6.48 -2.42
CA ALA A 8 -5.84 7.86 -2.00
C ALA A 8 -7.10 8.04 -1.14
N GLN A 9 -8.21 7.37 -1.49
CA GLN A 9 -9.44 7.41 -0.70
C GLN A 9 -9.29 6.72 0.65
N LEU A 10 -8.59 5.58 0.70
CA LEU A 10 -8.28 4.89 1.94
C LEU A 10 -7.41 5.77 2.85
N PHE A 11 -6.36 6.39 2.31
CA PHE A 11 -5.52 7.33 3.05
C PHE A 11 -6.33 8.47 3.67
N ILE A 12 -7.15 9.15 2.86
CA ILE A 12 -8.04 10.22 3.31
C ILE A 12 -8.98 9.74 4.43
N SER A 13 -9.56 8.55 4.26
CA SER A 13 -10.45 7.93 5.25
C SER A 13 -9.72 7.65 6.58
N LYS A 14 -8.48 7.17 6.53
CA LYS A 14 -7.65 6.92 7.74
C LYS A 14 -7.29 8.18 8.50
N LEU A 15 -7.14 9.30 7.80
CA LEU A 15 -6.87 10.59 8.43
C LEU A 15 -8.11 11.23 9.07
N GLY A 16 -9.31 10.69 8.84
CA GLY A 16 -10.56 11.22 9.40
C GLY A 16 -10.76 12.69 9.06
N GLY A 17 -11.07 13.52 10.07
CA GLY A 17 -11.33 14.95 9.89
C GLY A 17 -10.16 15.76 9.29
N THR A 18 -8.92 15.27 9.39
CA THR A 18 -7.76 15.87 8.72
C THR A 18 -7.77 15.57 7.22
N GLY A 19 -8.24 14.38 6.83
CA GLY A 19 -8.34 13.94 5.44
C GLY A 19 -9.42 14.67 4.64
N GLU A 20 -10.50 15.13 5.30
CA GLU A 20 -11.62 15.82 4.63
C GLU A 20 -11.20 17.10 3.89
N GLN A 21 -10.07 17.69 4.25
CA GLN A 21 -9.52 18.91 3.63
C GLN A 21 -8.60 18.61 2.45
N LEU A 22 -8.21 17.35 2.25
CA LEU A 22 -7.28 16.95 1.21
C LEU A 22 -8.02 16.70 -0.11
N ASP A 23 -7.45 17.23 -1.19
CA ASP A 23 -7.90 16.90 -2.54
C ASP A 23 -7.41 15.49 -2.93
N THR A 24 -8.32 14.64 -3.40
CA THR A 24 -7.98 13.28 -3.83
C THR A 24 -6.95 13.26 -4.95
N GLY A 25 -6.98 14.23 -5.88
CA GLY A 25 -6.01 14.34 -6.96
C GLY A 25 -4.61 14.67 -6.46
N SER A 26 -4.50 15.59 -5.48
CA SER A 26 -3.23 15.89 -4.81
C SER A 26 -2.68 14.67 -4.06
N VAL A 27 -3.53 13.92 -3.36
CA VAL A 27 -3.13 12.68 -2.67
C VAL A 27 -2.67 11.62 -3.67
N VAL A 28 -3.38 11.43 -4.79
CA VAL A 28 -2.96 10.52 -5.86
C VAL A 28 -1.58 10.89 -6.39
N ALA A 29 -1.33 12.17 -6.71
CA ALA A 29 -0.05 12.61 -7.21
C ALA A 29 1.08 12.39 -6.18
N ALA A 30 0.82 12.66 -4.91
CA ALA A 30 1.78 12.43 -3.84
C ALA A 30 2.08 10.94 -3.66
N LEU A 31 1.06 10.07 -3.71
CA LEU A 31 1.23 8.62 -3.65
C LEU A 31 2.00 8.07 -4.86
N GLN A 32 1.82 8.63 -6.06
CA GLN A 32 2.57 8.24 -7.26
C GLN A 32 4.07 8.51 -7.14
N ASN A 33 4.45 9.55 -6.38
CA ASN A 33 5.84 9.89 -6.13
C ASN A 33 6.46 9.05 -5.01
N LEU A 34 5.67 8.68 -4.00
CA LEU A 34 6.12 7.94 -2.83
C LEU A 34 6.17 6.42 -3.06
N LEU A 35 5.16 5.87 -3.71
CA LEU A 35 4.96 4.43 -3.83
C LEU A 35 5.39 3.92 -5.22
N PRO A 36 5.80 2.64 -5.33
CA PRO A 36 6.13 2.07 -6.62
C PRO A 36 4.90 2.06 -7.54
N THR A 37 5.10 2.51 -8.77
CA THR A 37 4.06 2.56 -9.80
C THR A 37 4.52 1.90 -11.10
N GLU A 38 3.61 1.21 -11.77
CA GLU A 38 3.81 0.61 -13.09
C GLU A 38 2.67 1.04 -14.01
N GLY A 39 2.98 1.57 -15.19
CA GLY A 39 1.96 2.02 -16.16
C GLY A 39 1.05 3.16 -15.68
N GLY A 40 1.43 3.87 -14.62
CA GLY A 40 0.62 4.92 -14.00
C GLY A 40 -0.33 4.43 -12.89
N GLU A 41 -0.33 3.14 -12.61
CA GLU A 41 -1.03 2.53 -11.47
C GLU A 41 -0.05 2.07 -10.39
N LEU A 42 -0.57 1.76 -9.21
CA LEU A 42 0.21 1.32 -8.06
C LEU A 42 0.70 -0.12 -8.27
N ASP A 43 1.99 -0.37 -8.13
CA ASP A 43 2.58 -1.71 -8.23
C ASP A 43 2.63 -2.35 -6.84
N LEU A 44 1.59 -3.11 -6.50
CA LEU A 44 1.51 -3.82 -5.22
C LEU A 44 2.60 -4.89 -5.08
N SER A 45 3.05 -5.48 -6.18
CA SER A 45 4.08 -6.52 -6.14
C SER A 45 5.42 -5.93 -5.71
N ALA A 46 5.80 -4.79 -6.31
CA ALA A 46 6.97 -4.04 -5.89
C ALA A 46 6.81 -3.48 -4.46
N LEU A 47 5.62 -3.02 -4.09
CA LEU A 47 5.36 -2.51 -2.74
C LEU A 47 5.55 -3.61 -1.67
N VAL A 48 4.92 -4.77 -1.84
CA VAL A 48 5.13 -5.95 -0.99
C VAL A 48 6.61 -6.36 -0.99
N GLY A 49 7.28 -6.26 -2.13
CA GLY A 49 8.72 -6.47 -2.26
C GLY A 49 9.56 -5.59 -1.33
N GLN A 50 9.18 -4.32 -1.13
CA GLN A 50 9.89 -3.42 -0.22
C GLN A 50 9.79 -3.88 1.23
N PHE A 51 8.61 -4.30 1.67
CA PHE A 51 8.40 -4.82 3.03
C PHE A 51 9.05 -6.19 3.23
N THR A 52 9.04 -7.08 2.24
CA THR A 52 9.65 -8.42 2.40
C THR A 52 11.18 -8.44 2.37
N SER A 53 11.82 -7.39 1.81
CA SER A 53 13.28 -7.33 1.64
C SER A 53 14.07 -7.22 2.96
N GLY A 54 13.46 -6.69 4.02
CA GLY A 54 14.04 -6.65 5.37
C GLY A 54 13.43 -7.74 6.24
N GLY A 55 14.07 -8.91 6.35
CA GLY A 55 13.48 -10.19 6.80
C GLY A 55 12.61 -10.24 8.09
N GLY A 56 12.53 -9.20 8.91
CA GLY A 56 11.55 -9.09 9.99
C GLY A 56 10.16 -8.61 9.55
N LEU A 57 10.04 -8.07 8.34
CA LEU A 57 8.80 -7.52 7.77
C LEU A 57 8.16 -8.46 6.73
N ALA A 58 8.81 -9.59 6.45
CA ALA A 58 8.26 -10.61 5.58
C ALA A 58 7.02 -11.29 6.19
N ASP A 59 7.04 -11.58 7.49
CA ASP A 59 5.89 -12.14 8.21
C ASP A 59 4.72 -11.13 8.25
N LEU A 60 5.06 -9.85 8.49
CA LEU A 60 4.13 -8.74 8.46
C LEU A 60 3.43 -8.63 7.10
N ALA A 61 4.20 -8.59 6.01
CA ALA A 61 3.66 -8.57 4.65
C ALA A 61 2.85 -9.83 4.30
N SER A 62 3.26 -10.99 4.83
CA SER A 62 2.53 -12.24 4.65
C SER A 62 1.18 -12.22 5.36
N SER A 63 1.06 -11.54 6.51
CA SER A 63 -0.23 -11.36 7.21
C SER A 63 -1.23 -10.62 6.33
N TRP A 64 -0.77 -9.60 5.59
CA TRP A 64 -1.60 -8.78 4.71
C TRP A 64 -2.05 -9.52 3.45
N LEU A 65 -1.32 -10.57 3.02
CA LEU A 65 -1.73 -11.40 1.89
C LEU A 65 -2.65 -12.56 2.32
N GLY A 66 -2.63 -12.92 3.60
CA GLY A 66 -3.19 -14.15 4.13
C GLY A 66 -4.69 -14.14 4.43
N GLY A 67 -5.40 -13.04 4.18
CA GLY A 67 -6.84 -12.89 4.47
C GLY A 67 -7.22 -13.05 5.95
N GLY A 68 -6.22 -12.98 6.84
CA GLY A 68 -6.37 -12.98 8.30
C GLY A 68 -6.37 -11.57 8.87
N ASP A 69 -6.10 -11.43 10.16
CA ASP A 69 -5.92 -10.09 10.75
C ASP A 69 -4.65 -9.44 10.20
N ASN A 70 -4.79 -8.24 9.61
CA ASN A 70 -3.67 -7.46 9.13
C ASN A 70 -2.81 -6.97 10.31
N GLU A 71 -1.57 -7.44 10.41
CA GLU A 71 -0.67 -6.95 11.45
C GLU A 71 -0.35 -5.46 11.22
N ALA A 72 -0.42 -4.68 12.30
CA ALA A 72 -0.15 -3.25 12.24
C ALA A 72 1.35 -2.99 12.07
N ILE A 73 1.69 -2.08 11.14
CA ILE A 73 3.05 -1.54 11.02
C ILE A 73 3.17 -0.24 11.82
N SER A 74 4.30 -0.03 12.49
CA SER A 74 4.55 1.24 13.16
C SER A 74 4.94 2.34 12.14
N PRO A 75 4.57 3.62 12.38
CA PRO A 75 4.97 4.72 11.51
C PRO A 75 6.49 4.81 11.30
N SER A 76 7.28 4.55 12.35
CA SER A 76 8.74 4.54 12.26
C SER A 76 9.26 3.43 11.36
N THR A 77 8.71 2.21 11.48
CA THR A 77 9.09 1.09 10.62
C THR A 77 8.71 1.35 9.17
N LEU A 78 7.55 1.96 8.94
CA LEU A 78 7.12 2.35 7.59
C LEU A 78 8.07 3.38 6.97
N MET A 79 8.49 4.40 7.74
CA MET A 79 9.47 5.38 7.29
C MET A 79 10.84 4.74 7.01
N ASP A 80 11.25 3.72 7.76
CA ASP A 80 12.48 2.98 7.48
C ASP A 80 12.42 2.21 6.15
N VAL A 81 11.23 1.70 5.77
CA VAL A 81 11.03 0.96 4.52
C VAL A 81 10.90 1.89 3.32
N LEU A 82 10.02 2.90 3.42
CA LEU A 82 9.73 3.83 2.32
C LEU A 82 10.81 4.91 2.17
N GLY A 83 11.58 5.17 3.23
CA GLY A 83 12.56 6.25 3.31
C GLY A 83 11.97 7.49 3.96
N ASN A 84 12.62 7.97 5.02
CA ASN A 84 12.18 9.13 5.79
C ASN A 84 12.03 10.40 4.92
N ASP A 85 13.00 10.68 4.04
CA ASP A 85 12.94 11.83 3.14
C ASP A 85 11.71 11.80 2.21
N GLN A 86 11.35 10.61 1.71
CA GLN A 86 10.21 10.45 0.80
C GLN A 86 8.89 10.67 1.52
N VAL A 87 8.77 10.16 2.75
CA VAL A 87 7.58 10.37 3.60
C VAL A 87 7.46 11.85 4.00
N SER A 88 8.57 12.51 4.31
CA SER A 88 8.60 13.95 4.63
C SER A 88 8.18 14.79 3.42
N GLU A 89 8.65 14.46 2.22
CA GLU A 89 8.22 15.13 0.98
C GLU A 89 6.73 14.92 0.72
N PHE A 90 6.24 13.68 0.85
CA PHE A 90 4.82 13.36 0.74
C PHE A 90 3.96 14.17 1.71
N ALA A 91 4.37 14.26 2.98
CA ALA A 91 3.68 15.06 3.98
C ALA A 91 3.66 16.55 3.59
N GLY A 92 4.81 17.07 3.14
CA GLY A 92 4.95 18.46 2.69
C GLY A 92 4.08 18.80 1.49
N GLN A 93 3.93 17.91 0.51
CA GLN A 93 3.05 18.09 -0.65
C GLN A 93 1.57 18.23 -0.24
N LEU A 94 1.17 17.57 0.85
CA LEU A 94 -0.20 17.56 1.35
C LEU A 94 -0.45 18.58 2.47
N GLY A 95 0.59 19.31 2.92
CA GLY A 95 0.50 20.21 4.06
C GLY A 95 0.24 19.51 5.39
N LEU A 96 0.62 18.23 5.49
CA LEU A 96 0.48 17.39 6.68
C LEU A 96 1.75 17.42 7.54
N GLY A 97 1.60 17.06 8.82
CA GLY A 97 2.74 16.67 9.64
C GLY A 97 3.29 15.30 9.20
N GLU A 98 4.60 15.12 9.29
CA GLU A 98 5.27 13.86 8.93
C GLU A 98 4.70 12.66 9.70
N ASP A 99 4.51 12.80 11.02
CA ASP A 99 3.90 11.76 11.86
C ASP A 99 2.49 11.41 11.39
N THR A 100 1.66 12.41 11.08
CA THR A 100 0.29 12.20 10.60
C THR A 100 0.27 11.50 9.24
N ALA A 101 1.16 11.87 8.34
CA ALA A 101 1.28 11.21 7.04
C ALA A 101 1.74 9.75 7.20
N ALA A 102 2.75 9.51 8.03
CA ALA A 102 3.26 8.18 8.32
C ALA A 102 2.19 7.29 8.99
N GLU A 103 1.41 7.82 9.94
CA GLU A 103 0.26 7.13 10.56
C GLU A 103 -0.82 6.76 9.54
N GLY A 104 -1.16 7.67 8.63
CA GLY A 104 -2.12 7.42 7.56
C GLY A 104 -1.64 6.32 6.61
N LEU A 105 -0.37 6.37 6.21
CA LEU A 105 0.24 5.34 5.35
C LEU A 105 0.30 3.98 6.06
N ALA A 106 0.66 3.96 7.34
CA ALA A 106 0.77 2.74 8.15
C ALA A 106 -0.56 2.00 8.32
N GLN A 107 -1.68 2.74 8.31
CA GLN A 107 -3.01 2.15 8.36
C GLN A 107 -3.55 1.81 6.95
N MET A 108 -3.20 2.60 5.94
CA MET A 108 -3.67 2.42 4.57
C MET A 108 -3.03 1.20 3.88
N ILE A 109 -1.69 1.04 3.99
CA ILE A 109 -0.95 0.03 3.22
C ILE A 109 -1.43 -1.41 3.52
N PRO A 110 -1.57 -1.84 4.80
CA PRO A 110 -2.03 -3.19 5.11
C PRO A 110 -3.39 -3.51 4.48
N GLU A 111 -4.36 -2.59 4.63
CA GLU A 111 -5.72 -2.76 4.09
C GLU A 111 -5.76 -2.72 2.56
N LEU A 112 -4.90 -1.91 1.94
CA LEU A 112 -4.81 -1.85 0.49
C LEU A 112 -4.30 -3.18 -0.09
N ILE A 113 -3.28 -3.78 0.54
CA ILE A 113 -2.70 -5.07 0.12
C ILE A 113 -3.71 -6.19 0.34
N ASP A 114 -4.29 -6.27 1.52
CA ASP A 114 -5.28 -7.28 1.89
C ASP A 114 -6.52 -7.24 1.00
N GLY A 115 -7.10 -6.07 0.78
CA GLY A 115 -8.25 -5.89 -0.10
C GLY A 115 -7.98 -6.20 -1.58
N ASN A 116 -6.70 -6.34 -1.97
CA ASN A 116 -6.27 -6.73 -3.32
C ASN A 116 -5.50 -8.06 -3.30
N SER A 117 -5.72 -8.91 -2.29
CA SER A 117 -5.15 -10.25 -2.20
C SER A 117 -6.24 -11.32 -2.08
N GLU A 118 -5.96 -12.54 -2.56
CA GLU A 118 -6.81 -13.71 -2.36
C GLU A 118 -5.93 -14.95 -2.21
N GLY A 119 -6.08 -15.68 -1.10
CA GLY A 119 -5.40 -16.96 -0.88
C GLY A 119 -3.88 -16.86 -0.69
N GLY A 120 -3.35 -15.70 -0.29
CA GLY A 120 -1.90 -15.47 -0.14
C GLY A 120 -1.24 -14.79 -1.35
N ASP A 121 -1.98 -14.53 -2.42
CA ASP A 121 -1.48 -13.93 -3.66
C ASP A 121 -2.21 -12.62 -4.00
N LEU A 122 -1.51 -11.70 -4.66
CA LEU A 122 -2.10 -10.45 -5.14
C LEU A 122 -3.01 -10.67 -6.35
N LEU A 123 -4.22 -10.12 -6.29
CA LEU A 123 -5.20 -10.08 -7.36
C LEU A 123 -4.75 -9.11 -8.46
N GLY A 124 -3.99 -9.61 -9.43
CA GLY A 124 -3.50 -8.82 -10.58
C GLY A 124 -2.00 -8.77 -10.74
N GLY A 125 -1.22 -9.33 -9.80
CA GLY A 125 0.18 -9.67 -10.04
C GLY A 125 0.29 -10.86 -11.00
N ALA A 126 1.34 -10.93 -11.81
CA ALA A 126 1.58 -11.96 -12.85
C ALA A 126 1.48 -13.43 -12.37
N VAL A 127 1.33 -13.67 -11.06
CA VAL A 127 1.16 -14.97 -10.40
C VAL A 127 -0.29 -15.46 -10.44
N GLY A 128 -1.29 -14.58 -10.34
CA GLY A 128 -2.71 -14.97 -10.35
C GLY A 128 -3.16 -15.63 -11.67
N ASP A 129 -2.56 -15.20 -12.79
CA ASP A 129 -2.82 -15.80 -14.10
C ASP A 129 -2.20 -17.20 -14.26
N MET A 130 -1.08 -17.48 -13.58
CA MET A 130 -0.47 -18.82 -13.62
C MET A 130 -1.23 -19.83 -12.75
N ALA A 131 -1.72 -19.43 -11.58
CA ALA A 131 -2.54 -20.29 -10.73
C ALA A 131 -3.87 -20.68 -11.43
N LYS A 132 -4.51 -19.71 -12.09
CA LYS A 132 -5.73 -19.94 -12.88
C LYS A 132 -5.48 -20.76 -14.14
N GLY A 133 -4.34 -20.53 -14.81
CA GLY A 133 -3.93 -21.28 -16.01
C GLY A 133 -3.57 -22.75 -15.76
N MET A 134 -3.16 -23.10 -14.53
CA MET A 134 -2.84 -24.48 -14.16
C MET A 134 -4.06 -25.25 -13.61
N LEU A 135 -4.97 -24.57 -12.89
CA LEU A 135 -6.24 -25.16 -12.42
C LEU A 135 -7.24 -25.40 -13.57
N GLY A 136 -7.24 -24.55 -14.60
CA GLY A 136 -8.08 -24.72 -15.78
C GLY A 136 -7.64 -25.83 -16.74
N LYS A 137 -6.47 -26.46 -16.52
CA LYS A 137 -5.94 -27.56 -17.36
C LYS A 137 -6.13 -28.96 -16.77
N LEU A 138 -6.81 -29.07 -15.63
CA LEU A 138 -7.08 -30.34 -14.96
C LEU A 138 -8.54 -30.80 -15.07
N PHE A 139 -9.36 -30.10 -15.86
CA PHE A 139 -10.75 -30.44 -16.16
C PHE A 139 -11.04 -30.32 -17.66
#